data_AF-A0A1E4HMX6-F1
#
_entry.id   AF-A0A1E4HMX6-F1
#
_cell.length_a   1.000
_cell.length_b   1.000
_cell.length_c   1.000
_cell.angle_alpha   90.00
_cell.angle_beta   90.00
_cell.angle_gamma   90.00
#
_symmetry.space_group_name_H-M   'P 1'
#
loop_
_entity.id
_entity.type
_entity.pdbx_description
1 polymer ?
#
loop_
_entity_poly.entity_id
_entity_poly.type
_entity_poly.pdbx_seq_one_letter_code
_entity_poly.pdbx_strand_id
1 'polypeptide(L)'
;MAPRSDTRFENHGTIAVDLDTQARGNSFGFPRFQRHSPTNPNILIIPRKKGNNRPVPIKAMVHDEICVTIPPACGYVPVMSFEIEVKYRSVDHAQLFQLLEGLGAKRGPDEIQEDFYLNHPSRDFAQSHEAFRIRKIGSENRITYKGPRLAGPTKTREEIEIGFTDGPGAYGELSKLFMHLGFRHVATVTKRRRSFELMYEGLEIAVVLDHVEGLGDFAEVETIAPGETEVAAAQGSILSLAANLGLTQAEPRSYLRMILEQGVPSPLPDSSRSDDRASQSA
;
A
#
# COMPACT_ATOMS: atom_id res chain seq x y z
N MET A 1 -1.89 3.77 -58.03
CA MET A 1 -2.92 4.11 -59.03
C MET A 1 -4.19 4.45 -58.25
N ALA A 2 -4.53 5.74 -58.17
CA ALA A 2 -5.85 6.21 -57.73
C ALA A 2 -6.87 6.04 -58.88
N PRO A 3 -8.18 6.24 -58.64
CA PRO A 3 -8.79 7.59 -58.73
C PRO A 3 -9.78 7.87 -57.55
N ARG A 4 -9.91 9.08 -56.96
CA ARG A 4 -10.52 10.37 -57.42
C ARG A 4 -11.96 10.20 -57.91
N SER A 5 -12.98 10.95 -57.43
CA SER A 5 -13.16 12.42 -57.37
C SER A 5 -14.32 12.81 -56.39
N ASP A 6 -14.17 13.82 -55.52
CA ASP A 6 -14.69 15.23 -55.60
C ASP A 6 -16.23 15.37 -55.53
N THR A 7 -16.89 16.29 -54.81
CA THR A 7 -16.68 17.75 -54.56
C THR A 7 -17.59 18.22 -53.38
N ARG A 8 -17.12 19.06 -52.42
CA ARG A 8 -17.34 20.54 -52.20
C ARG A 8 -18.79 20.98 -51.84
N PHE A 9 -19.11 21.97 -50.98
CA PHE A 9 -18.46 23.24 -50.60
C PHE A 9 -19.16 23.90 -49.35
N GLU A 10 -18.38 24.67 -48.55
CA GLU A 10 -18.63 25.99 -47.87
C GLU A 10 -19.82 26.23 -46.88
N ASN A 11 -19.83 27.18 -45.92
CA ASN A 11 -18.87 27.96 -45.09
C ASN A 11 -19.68 28.93 -44.16
N HIS A 12 -19.00 29.52 -43.18
CA HIS A 12 -19.29 30.78 -42.44
C HIS A 12 -20.16 30.82 -41.17
N GLY A 13 -19.62 31.49 -40.13
CA GLY A 13 -20.42 32.30 -39.19
C GLY A 13 -19.86 32.52 -37.77
N THR A 14 -18.84 33.37 -37.61
CA THR A 14 -18.44 33.97 -36.32
C THR A 14 -19.14 35.33 -36.17
N ILE A 15 -19.81 35.63 -35.05
CA ILE A 15 -20.05 37.02 -34.57
C ILE A 15 -20.13 37.04 -33.03
N ALA A 16 -19.33 37.93 -32.43
CA ALA A 16 -19.44 38.43 -31.06
C ALA A 16 -20.35 39.67 -31.01
N VAL A 17 -21.02 39.92 -29.89
CA VAL A 17 -21.60 41.24 -29.59
C VAL A 17 -21.41 41.57 -28.11
N ASP A 18 -20.71 42.67 -27.92
CA ASP A 18 -20.59 43.48 -26.72
C ASP A 18 -21.61 44.63 -26.86
N LEU A 19 -22.33 45.01 -25.81
CA LEU A 19 -23.07 46.27 -25.76
C LEU A 19 -23.23 46.78 -24.32
N ASP A 20 -22.55 47.89 -24.12
CA ASP A 20 -22.54 48.80 -22.98
C ASP A 20 -23.81 49.69 -23.00
N THR A 21 -24.46 49.96 -21.87
CA THR A 21 -25.30 51.16 -21.70
C THR A 21 -25.45 51.56 -20.23
N GLN A 22 -25.00 52.78 -19.92
CA GLN A 22 -25.18 53.48 -18.64
C GLN A 22 -26.57 54.11 -18.49
N ALA A 23 -27.01 54.22 -17.22
CA ALA A 23 -27.38 55.47 -16.53
C ALA A 23 -28.81 55.62 -15.93
N ARG A 24 -28.78 56.04 -14.65
CA ARG A 24 -29.71 56.87 -13.84
C ARG A 24 -30.84 56.21 -13.03
N GLY A 25 -30.67 56.24 -11.71
CA GLY A 25 -31.48 57.14 -10.87
C GLY A 25 -32.29 56.55 -9.71
N ASN A 26 -31.83 56.89 -8.49
CA ASN A 26 -32.56 57.09 -7.22
C ASN A 26 -33.00 55.92 -6.30
N SER A 27 -32.27 55.89 -5.17
CA SER A 27 -32.71 55.83 -3.76
C SER A 27 -33.49 54.62 -3.24
N PHE A 28 -32.87 53.83 -2.35
CA PHE A 28 -33.20 53.75 -0.91
C PHE A 28 -32.23 52.78 -0.16
N GLY A 29 -31.47 53.32 0.82
CA GLY A 29 -31.21 52.73 2.15
C GLY A 29 -30.31 51.49 2.41
N PHE A 30 -29.05 51.72 2.82
CA PHE A 30 -28.20 51.08 3.88
C PHE A 30 -27.91 49.55 3.94
N PRO A 31 -26.78 49.09 4.55
CA PRO A 31 -25.40 49.61 4.60
C PRO A 31 -24.32 48.60 4.13
N ARG A 32 -23.10 49.14 3.95
CA ARG A 32 -21.83 48.49 3.54
C ARG A 32 -21.46 47.20 4.30
N PHE A 33 -21.12 46.15 3.56
CA PHE A 33 -20.23 45.08 4.03
C PHE A 33 -18.76 45.49 3.82
N GLN A 34 -18.01 45.56 4.91
CA GLN A 34 -16.56 45.78 4.93
C GLN A 34 -15.86 44.42 4.86
N ARG A 35 -14.85 44.29 3.99
CA ARG A 35 -14.03 43.08 3.83
C ARG A 35 -13.13 42.87 5.05
N HIS A 36 -13.14 41.66 5.62
CA HIS A 36 -12.05 41.14 6.44
C HIS A 36 -11.58 39.78 5.93
N SER A 37 -10.26 39.66 5.79
CA SER A 37 -9.49 38.48 5.39
C SER A 37 -9.62 37.30 6.38
N PRO A 38 -9.32 36.05 5.95
CA PRO A 38 -9.69 34.84 6.69
C PRO A 38 -8.76 34.59 7.87
N THR A 39 -9.34 34.32 9.04
CA THR A 39 -8.63 33.85 10.22
C THR A 39 -8.32 32.35 10.11
N ASN A 40 -7.09 32.02 10.47
CA ASN A 40 -6.43 30.72 10.56
C ASN A 40 -7.23 29.70 11.43
N PRO A 41 -7.47 28.44 11.00
CA PRO A 41 -8.38 27.52 11.69
C PRO A 41 -7.74 26.70 12.83
N ASN A 42 -6.76 27.24 13.56
CA ASN A 42 -6.08 26.53 14.65
C ASN A 42 -6.13 27.28 15.99
N ILE A 43 -7.33 27.62 16.45
CA ILE A 43 -7.56 28.00 17.85
C ILE A 43 -8.64 27.09 18.42
N LEU A 44 -8.22 26.03 19.13
CA LEU A 44 -9.11 25.20 19.93
C LEU A 44 -9.23 25.84 21.32
N ILE A 45 -10.34 26.51 21.60
CA ILE A 45 -10.65 27.07 22.92
C ILE A 45 -11.31 25.97 23.77
N ILE A 46 -10.59 25.46 24.79
CA ILE A 46 -11.14 24.50 25.76
C ILE A 46 -11.72 25.26 26.97
N PRO A 47 -13.02 25.13 27.31
CA PRO A 47 -13.57 25.77 28.50
C PRO A 47 -13.16 24.99 29.77
N ARG A 48 -12.53 25.66 30.73
CA ARG A 48 -12.28 25.09 32.07
C ARG A 48 -13.56 25.10 32.91
N LYS A 49 -13.87 23.95 33.51
CA LYS A 49 -14.93 23.74 34.50
C LYS A 49 -14.62 24.56 35.76
N LYS A 50 -15.57 25.37 36.24
CA LYS A 50 -15.45 26.22 37.44
C LYS A 50 -15.33 25.37 38.71
N GLY A 51 -14.37 25.72 39.58
CA GLY A 51 -14.29 25.29 40.97
C GLY A 51 -13.67 26.37 41.85
N ASN A 52 -14.53 26.99 42.67
CA ASN A 52 -14.30 27.86 43.84
C ASN A 52 -13.68 29.27 43.71
N ASN A 53 -14.60 30.24 43.68
CA ASN A 53 -14.68 31.51 44.43
C ASN A 53 -13.42 32.06 45.14
N ARG A 54 -12.91 33.20 44.63
CA ARG A 54 -12.99 34.56 45.22
C ARG A 54 -12.35 35.59 44.28
N PRO A 55 -12.87 36.82 44.12
CA PRO A 55 -12.28 37.83 43.24
C PRO A 55 -11.22 38.66 43.99
N VAL A 56 -10.07 38.90 43.35
CA VAL A 56 -9.03 39.85 43.79
C VAL A 56 -8.78 40.82 42.62
N PRO A 57 -8.68 42.14 42.84
CA PRO A 57 -8.72 43.12 41.76
C PRO A 57 -7.39 43.19 41.02
N ILE A 58 -7.46 43.26 39.68
CA ILE A 58 -6.31 43.35 38.79
C ILE A 58 -5.77 44.78 38.83
N LYS A 59 -4.61 44.97 39.45
CA LYS A 59 -3.74 46.14 39.21
C LYS A 59 -2.54 45.66 38.41
N ALA A 60 -2.24 46.40 37.35
CA ALA A 60 -1.24 46.12 36.34
C ALA A 60 0.13 45.72 36.91
N MET A 61 0.67 44.60 36.44
CA MET A 61 2.11 44.37 36.37
C MET A 61 2.44 43.89 34.96
N VAL A 62 3.51 44.50 34.46
CA VAL A 62 4.03 44.50 33.11
C VAL A 62 5.16 43.46 33.05
N HIS A 63 5.24 42.76 31.92
CA HIS A 63 6.32 41.87 31.44
C HIS A 63 6.48 40.49 32.11
N ASP A 64 6.18 39.45 31.34
CA ASP A 64 7.19 38.76 30.53
C ASP A 64 6.48 37.90 29.48
N GLU A 65 6.60 38.28 28.21
CA GLU A 65 6.21 37.41 27.10
C GLU A 65 7.24 36.29 27.01
N ILE A 66 6.92 35.12 27.57
CA ILE A 66 7.64 33.90 27.22
C ILE A 66 7.22 33.56 25.79
N CYS A 67 8.00 34.06 24.84
CA CYS A 67 7.99 33.61 23.46
C CYS A 67 8.52 32.17 23.46
N VAL A 68 7.62 31.20 23.68
CA VAL A 68 7.90 29.81 23.33
C VAL A 68 7.95 29.77 21.81
N THR A 69 9.16 29.90 21.27
CA THR A 69 9.43 29.54 19.88
C THR A 69 9.18 28.04 19.77
N ILE A 70 8.00 27.68 19.28
CA ILE A 70 7.76 26.34 18.77
C ILE A 70 8.69 26.24 17.55
N PRO A 71 9.72 25.37 17.56
CA PRO A 71 10.52 25.16 16.37
C PRO A 71 9.57 24.78 15.23
N PRO A 72 9.79 25.27 13.99
CA PRO A 72 9.00 24.80 12.86
C PRO A 72 9.04 23.27 12.88
N ALA A 73 7.86 22.65 12.83
CA ALA A 73 7.74 21.20 12.79
C ALA A 73 8.81 20.70 11.82
N CYS A 74 9.78 19.95 12.33
CA CYS A 74 10.74 19.24 11.50
C CYS A 74 9.86 18.47 10.52
N GLY A 75 9.85 18.92 9.26
CA GLY A 75 9.03 18.33 8.22
C GLY A 75 9.58 16.94 7.97
N TYR A 76 9.16 15.98 8.78
CA TYR A 76 9.36 14.58 8.52
C TYR A 76 8.53 14.29 7.28
N VAL A 77 9.17 14.38 6.12
CA VAL A 77 8.65 13.79 4.91
C VAL A 77 9.02 12.31 5.03
N PRO A 78 8.08 11.39 5.29
CA PRO A 78 8.40 9.98 5.25
C PRO A 78 8.98 9.69 3.86
N VAL A 79 10.19 9.16 3.81
CA VAL A 79 10.74 8.60 2.57
C VAL A 79 9.93 7.34 2.30
N MET A 80 8.94 7.45 1.43
CA MET A 80 8.09 6.32 1.04
C MET A 80 8.86 5.49 0.02
N SER A 81 9.27 4.30 0.44
CA SER A 81 9.81 3.30 -0.46
C SER A 81 8.74 2.26 -0.79
N PHE A 82 8.77 1.73 -2.00
CA PHE A 82 7.84 0.74 -2.48
C PHE A 82 8.56 -0.59 -2.69
N GLU A 83 8.08 -1.63 -2.02
CA GLU A 83 8.45 -3.00 -2.37
C GLU A 83 7.68 -3.37 -3.63
N ILE A 84 8.41 -3.84 -4.65
CA ILE A 84 7.85 -4.34 -5.91
C ILE A 84 8.21 -5.83 -5.96
N GLU A 85 7.20 -6.68 -5.98
CA GLU A 85 7.38 -8.14 -5.94
C GLU A 85 6.51 -8.82 -6.99
N VAL A 86 7.02 -9.88 -7.62
CA VAL A 86 6.21 -10.87 -8.34
C VAL A 86 6.52 -12.27 -7.83
N LYS A 87 5.49 -13.04 -7.55
CA LYS A 87 5.59 -14.43 -7.12
C LYS A 87 5.16 -15.38 -8.22
N TYR A 88 5.85 -16.51 -8.27
CA TYR A 88 5.64 -17.59 -9.22
C TYR A 88 5.49 -18.93 -8.51
N ARG A 89 4.59 -19.76 -9.03
CA ARG A 89 4.35 -21.14 -8.58
C ARG A 89 4.90 -22.13 -9.61
N SER A 90 4.83 -23.43 -9.30
CA SER A 90 5.24 -24.50 -10.21
C SER A 90 6.70 -24.34 -10.66
N VAL A 91 7.56 -23.99 -9.71
CA VAL A 91 8.99 -23.70 -9.95
C VAL A 91 9.85 -24.91 -9.66
N ASP A 92 11.00 -25.01 -10.34
CA ASP A 92 12.07 -25.95 -10.01
C ASP A 92 13.20 -25.19 -9.30
N HIS A 93 13.29 -25.36 -7.98
CA HIS A 93 14.34 -24.70 -7.18
C HIS A 93 15.75 -25.12 -7.56
N ALA A 94 15.97 -26.36 -8.01
CA ALA A 94 17.29 -26.82 -8.41
C ALA A 94 17.73 -26.14 -9.71
N GLN A 95 16.81 -26.02 -10.67
CA GLN A 95 17.07 -25.27 -11.90
C GLN A 95 17.31 -23.78 -11.62
N LEU A 96 16.46 -23.14 -10.81
CA LEU A 96 16.60 -21.73 -10.46
C LEU A 96 17.91 -21.45 -9.73
N PHE A 97 18.32 -22.34 -8.83
CA PHE A 97 19.61 -22.22 -8.15
C PHE A 97 20.77 -22.14 -9.15
N GLN A 98 20.81 -23.06 -10.14
CA GLN A 98 21.87 -23.10 -11.14
C GLN A 98 21.87 -21.84 -12.03
N LEU A 99 20.68 -21.35 -12.40
CA LEU A 99 20.55 -20.11 -13.18
C LEU A 99 21.04 -18.89 -12.39
N LEU A 100 20.64 -18.77 -11.12
CA LEU A 100 21.05 -17.66 -10.24
C LEU A 100 22.55 -17.68 -9.96
N GLU A 101 23.13 -18.86 -9.73
CA GLU A 101 24.58 -19.03 -9.60
C GLU A 101 25.32 -18.63 -10.88
N GLY A 102 24.81 -19.03 -12.05
CA GLY A 102 25.34 -18.62 -13.36
C GLY A 102 25.26 -17.11 -13.63
N LEU A 103 24.30 -16.41 -13.02
CA LEU A 103 24.18 -14.95 -13.05
C LEU A 103 25.06 -14.25 -12.01
N GLY A 104 25.82 -15.00 -11.20
CA GLY A 104 26.66 -14.44 -10.15
C GLY A 104 25.88 -13.92 -8.94
N ALA A 105 24.65 -14.40 -8.74
CA ALA A 105 23.84 -13.99 -7.60
C ALA A 105 24.47 -14.46 -6.28
N LYS A 106 24.53 -13.56 -5.30
CA LYS A 106 25.03 -13.84 -3.97
C LYS A 106 23.94 -14.54 -3.15
N ARG A 107 24.19 -15.79 -2.80
CA ARG A 107 23.28 -16.58 -1.96
C ARG A 107 23.32 -16.11 -0.50
N GLY A 108 22.13 -15.94 0.10
CA GLY A 108 21.92 -15.72 1.53
C GLY A 108 21.78 -17.01 2.35
N PRO A 109 21.55 -16.90 3.67
CA PRO A 109 21.34 -18.06 4.53
C PRO A 109 20.03 -18.79 4.19
N ASP A 110 19.97 -20.08 4.57
CA ASP A 110 18.71 -20.82 4.57
C ASP A 110 17.97 -20.50 5.87
N GLU A 111 16.75 -19.98 5.75
CA GLU A 111 15.98 -19.47 6.87
C GLU A 111 14.67 -20.24 7.03
N ILE A 112 14.27 -20.49 8.28
CA ILE A 112 12.89 -20.86 8.62
C ILE A 112 12.21 -19.60 9.12
N GLN A 113 11.15 -19.19 8.44
CA GLN A 113 10.38 -18.01 8.79
C GLN A 113 8.96 -18.41 9.21
N GLU A 114 8.54 -17.95 10.38
CA GLU A 114 7.18 -18.12 10.91
C GLU A 114 6.49 -16.75 10.96
N ASP A 115 5.48 -16.56 10.11
CA ASP A 115 4.75 -15.30 9.97
C ASP A 115 3.41 -15.39 10.72
N PHE A 116 3.32 -14.71 11.86
CA PHE A 116 2.09 -14.62 12.67
C PHE A 116 1.26 -13.42 12.21
N TYR A 117 0.23 -13.68 11.41
CA TYR A 117 -0.62 -12.64 10.84
C TYR A 117 -1.72 -12.21 11.80
N LEU A 118 -1.90 -10.89 11.87
CA LEU A 118 -2.86 -10.21 12.72
C LEU A 118 -3.79 -9.33 11.86
N ASN A 119 -5.07 -9.26 12.22
CA ASN A 119 -6.03 -8.34 11.61
C ASN A 119 -6.39 -7.23 12.61
N HIS A 120 -6.66 -6.05 12.09
CA HIS A 120 -6.94 -4.85 12.87
C HIS A 120 -8.33 -4.92 13.55
N PRO A 121 -8.51 -4.38 14.77
CA PRO A 121 -9.80 -4.42 15.47
C PRO A 121 -10.92 -3.66 14.75
N SER A 122 -10.59 -2.63 13.97
CA SER A 122 -11.56 -1.71 13.36
C SER A 122 -11.55 -1.68 11.83
N ARG A 123 -10.66 -2.44 11.18
CA ARG A 123 -10.55 -2.49 9.71
C ARG A 123 -10.33 -3.93 9.30
N ASP A 124 -10.99 -4.37 8.24
CA ASP A 124 -10.72 -5.68 7.69
C ASP A 124 -9.62 -5.60 6.63
N PHE A 125 -8.42 -6.05 7.00
CA PHE A 125 -7.26 -6.05 6.10
C PHE A 125 -7.44 -6.88 4.84
N ALA A 126 -8.36 -7.85 4.84
CA ALA A 126 -8.71 -8.57 3.61
C ALA A 126 -9.39 -7.63 2.59
N GLN A 127 -10.23 -6.70 3.05
CA GLN A 127 -10.97 -5.75 2.22
C GLN A 127 -10.12 -4.56 1.78
N SER A 128 -9.25 -4.06 2.65
CA SER A 128 -8.35 -2.94 2.35
C SER A 128 -7.05 -3.36 1.66
N HIS A 129 -6.87 -4.65 1.41
CA HIS A 129 -5.64 -5.24 0.86
C HIS A 129 -4.38 -4.94 1.69
N GLU A 130 -4.53 -4.63 2.98
CA GLU A 130 -3.46 -4.45 3.95
C GLU A 130 -2.98 -5.81 4.49
N ALA A 131 -1.82 -5.85 5.15
CA ALA A 131 -1.42 -7.01 5.96
C ALA A 131 -0.55 -6.56 7.13
N PHE A 132 -0.66 -7.25 8.25
CA PHE A 132 0.17 -7.01 9.43
C PHE A 132 0.63 -8.34 10.01
N ARG A 133 1.93 -8.46 10.30
CA ARG A 133 2.52 -9.68 10.84
C ARG A 133 3.63 -9.41 11.84
N ILE A 134 3.82 -10.37 12.73
CA ILE A 134 5.04 -10.53 13.53
C ILE A 134 5.75 -11.77 12.98
N ARG A 135 6.98 -11.60 12.49
CA ARG A 135 7.82 -12.65 11.92
C ARG A 135 8.89 -13.06 12.91
N LYS A 136 9.10 -14.38 13.03
CA LYS A 136 10.25 -14.97 13.71
C LYS A 136 11.17 -15.65 12.67
N ILE A 137 12.47 -15.41 12.75
CA ILE A 137 13.53 -16.05 11.95
C ILE A 137 14.61 -16.55 12.91
N GLY A 138 14.54 -17.83 13.29
CA GLY A 138 15.39 -18.32 14.39
C GLY A 138 15.10 -17.55 15.69
N SER A 139 16.06 -16.77 16.19
CA SER A 139 15.88 -15.84 17.31
C SER A 139 15.51 -14.43 16.89
N GLU A 140 15.75 -14.03 15.64
CA GLU A 140 15.45 -12.67 15.18
C GLU A 140 13.95 -12.46 15.06
N ASN A 141 13.50 -11.27 15.44
CA ASN A 141 12.10 -10.91 15.34
C ASN A 141 11.91 -9.63 14.52
N ARG A 142 10.86 -9.63 13.69
CA ARG A 142 10.46 -8.46 12.90
C ARG A 142 8.97 -8.23 12.98
N ILE A 143 8.57 -6.97 12.89
CA ILE A 143 7.18 -6.57 12.72
C ILE A 143 7.04 -5.89 11.37
N THR A 144 6.01 -6.27 10.61
CA THR A 144 5.81 -5.75 9.26
C THR A 144 4.37 -5.28 9.11
N TYR A 145 4.20 -4.03 8.68
CA TYR A 145 2.96 -3.54 8.09
C TYR A 145 3.15 -3.42 6.58
N LYS A 146 2.21 -3.97 5.82
CA LYS A 146 2.15 -3.82 4.37
C LYS A 146 0.91 -2.98 4.03
N GLY A 147 1.10 -1.81 3.41
CA GLY A 147 0.02 -0.89 3.00
C GLY A 147 -0.77 -1.39 1.78
N PRO A 148 -1.85 -0.75 1.33
CA PRO A 148 -2.63 -1.20 0.19
C PRO A 148 -1.78 -1.40 -1.08
N ARG A 149 -2.18 -2.34 -1.94
CA ARG A 149 -1.50 -2.56 -3.23
C ARG A 149 -1.79 -1.42 -4.20
N LEU A 150 -0.74 -0.91 -4.85
CA LEU A 150 -0.89 -0.06 -6.02
C LEU A 150 -1.39 -0.87 -7.22
N ALA A 151 -2.03 -0.20 -8.17
CA ALA A 151 -2.42 -0.81 -9.43
C ALA A 151 -1.17 -1.17 -10.26
N GLY A 152 -1.21 -2.31 -10.96
CA GLY A 152 -0.11 -2.71 -11.85
C GLY A 152 0.08 -4.23 -11.95
N PRO A 153 1.08 -4.65 -12.73
CA PRO A 153 1.35 -6.07 -12.98
C PRO A 153 2.00 -6.79 -11.80
N THR A 154 2.53 -6.05 -10.83
CA THR A 154 3.27 -6.59 -9.67
C THR A 154 2.51 -6.37 -8.36
N LYS A 155 3.02 -6.93 -7.26
CA LYS A 155 2.59 -6.62 -5.89
C LYS A 155 3.35 -5.40 -5.38
N THR A 156 3.10 -4.23 -5.96
CA THR A 156 3.71 -2.98 -5.48
C THR A 156 2.93 -2.41 -4.29
N ARG A 157 3.61 -2.11 -3.19
CA ARG A 157 3.01 -1.49 -1.99
C ARG A 157 4.07 -0.86 -1.08
N GLU A 158 3.63 0.01 -0.19
CA GLU A 158 4.44 0.44 0.94
C GLU A 158 4.63 -0.73 1.92
N GLU A 159 5.88 -0.92 2.35
CA GLU A 159 6.29 -1.89 3.37
C GLU A 159 7.00 -1.13 4.49
N ILE A 160 6.54 -1.34 5.73
CA ILE A 160 7.25 -0.89 6.92
C ILE A 160 7.64 -2.12 7.70
N GLU A 161 8.92 -2.49 7.65
CA GLU A 161 9.50 -3.58 8.42
C GLU A 161 10.47 -3.05 9.47
N ILE A 162 10.29 -3.48 10.71
CA ILE A 162 11.11 -3.05 11.85
C ILE A 162 11.59 -4.29 12.60
N GLY A 163 12.90 -4.42 12.76
CA GLY A 163 13.49 -5.39 13.69
C GLY A 163 13.29 -4.97 15.14
N PHE A 164 13.02 -5.92 16.02
CA PHE A 164 12.93 -5.67 17.46
C PHE A 164 13.68 -6.75 18.24
N THR A 165 13.72 -6.60 19.57
CA THR A 165 14.50 -7.48 20.45
C THR A 165 14.34 -8.96 20.13
N ASP A 166 15.48 -9.64 19.98
CA ASP A 166 15.54 -11.06 19.67
C ASP A 166 14.99 -11.95 20.79
N GLY A 167 14.58 -13.15 20.40
CA GLY A 167 14.23 -14.24 21.29
C GLY A 167 12.72 -14.39 21.53
N PRO A 168 12.32 -15.57 22.04
CA PRO A 168 10.91 -15.93 22.18
C PRO A 168 10.17 -15.10 23.23
N GLY A 169 10.88 -14.54 24.23
CA GLY A 169 10.29 -13.68 25.25
C GLY A 169 9.75 -12.38 24.65
N ALA A 170 10.60 -11.63 23.95
CA ALA A 170 10.21 -10.37 23.29
C ALA A 170 9.12 -10.60 22.24
N TYR A 171 9.22 -11.69 21.45
CA TYR A 171 8.17 -12.10 20.52
C TYR A 171 6.81 -12.28 21.22
N GLY A 172 6.80 -13.00 22.34
CA GLY A 172 5.60 -13.27 23.13
C GLY A 172 5.01 -11.99 23.74
N GLU A 173 5.85 -11.11 24.27
CA GLU A 173 5.43 -9.83 24.84
C GLU A 173 4.78 -8.91 23.79
N LEU A 174 5.42 -8.76 22.62
CA LEU A 174 4.87 -7.93 21.54
C LEU A 174 3.55 -8.51 21.00
N SER A 175 3.50 -9.83 20.79
CA SER A 175 2.28 -10.51 20.37
C SER A 175 1.15 -10.28 21.38
N LYS A 176 1.43 -10.46 22.68
CA LYS A 176 0.46 -10.22 23.76
C LYS A 176 0.00 -8.76 23.79
N LEU A 177 0.89 -7.80 23.59
CA LEU A 177 0.56 -6.38 23.50
C LEU A 177 -0.45 -6.13 22.38
N PHE A 178 -0.23 -6.64 21.17
CA PHE A 178 -1.18 -6.45 20.06
C PHE A 178 -2.54 -7.10 20.32
N MET A 179 -2.55 -8.29 20.92
CA MET A 179 -3.80 -8.95 21.33
C MET A 179 -4.58 -8.09 22.35
N HIS A 180 -3.90 -7.45 23.30
CA HIS A 180 -4.53 -6.51 24.25
C HIS A 180 -5.02 -5.22 23.59
N LEU A 181 -4.38 -4.77 22.51
CA LEU A 181 -4.84 -3.64 21.70
C LEU A 181 -6.00 -4.01 20.75
N GLY A 182 -6.48 -5.26 20.79
CA GLY A 182 -7.62 -5.73 20.02
C GLY A 182 -7.29 -6.30 18.65
N PHE A 183 -6.00 -6.43 18.29
CA PHE A 183 -5.64 -7.19 17.10
C PHE A 183 -5.98 -8.66 17.32
N ARG A 184 -6.44 -9.32 16.25
CA ARG A 184 -6.82 -10.73 16.27
C ARG A 184 -5.87 -11.54 15.40
N HIS A 185 -5.44 -12.69 15.91
CA HIS A 185 -4.73 -13.68 15.10
C HIS A 185 -5.60 -14.17 13.95
N VAL A 186 -5.00 -14.28 12.77
CA VAL A 186 -5.65 -14.76 11.54
C VAL A 186 -5.14 -16.14 11.17
N ALA A 187 -3.83 -16.26 11.00
CA ALA A 187 -3.15 -17.49 10.61
C ALA A 187 -1.65 -17.36 10.88
N THR A 188 -0.97 -18.50 10.90
CA THR A 188 0.50 -18.56 10.89
C THR A 188 0.95 -19.17 9.57
N VAL A 189 1.91 -18.54 8.89
CA VAL A 189 2.51 -19.06 7.66
C VAL A 189 3.96 -19.42 7.94
N THR A 190 4.28 -20.70 7.85
CA THR A 190 5.65 -21.21 8.02
C THR A 190 6.26 -21.54 6.67
N LYS A 191 7.51 -21.11 6.46
CA LYS A 191 8.23 -21.39 5.20
C LYS A 191 9.73 -21.54 5.42
N ARG A 192 10.37 -22.33 4.56
CA ARG A 192 11.82 -22.33 4.37
C ARG A 192 12.14 -21.39 3.21
N ARG A 193 12.97 -20.38 3.44
CA ARG A 193 13.39 -19.38 2.44
C ARG A 193 14.88 -19.50 2.17
N ARG A 194 15.26 -19.36 0.91
CA ARG A 194 16.63 -19.10 0.47
C ARG A 194 16.64 -17.87 -0.42
N SER A 195 17.38 -16.84 -0.03
CA SER A 195 17.51 -15.59 -0.80
C SER A 195 18.76 -15.57 -1.68
N PHE A 196 18.67 -14.83 -2.78
CA PHE A 196 19.75 -14.53 -3.70
C PHE A 196 19.69 -13.07 -4.06
N GLU A 197 20.80 -12.35 -3.92
CA GLU A 197 20.93 -10.93 -4.27
C GLU A 197 21.77 -10.78 -5.52
N LEU A 198 21.33 -9.96 -6.48
CA LEU A 198 22.10 -9.66 -7.68
C LEU A 198 21.84 -8.25 -8.19
N MET A 199 22.81 -7.71 -8.93
CA MET A 199 22.62 -6.50 -9.72
C MET A 199 22.09 -6.88 -11.10
N TYR A 200 20.95 -6.32 -11.48
CA TYR A 200 20.34 -6.54 -12.79
C TYR A 200 19.82 -5.21 -13.35
N GLU A 201 20.26 -4.82 -14.55
CA GLU A 201 19.91 -3.54 -15.18
C GLU A 201 20.18 -2.30 -14.28
N GLY A 202 21.19 -2.40 -13.41
CA GLY A 202 21.55 -1.32 -12.47
C GLY A 202 20.72 -1.26 -11.19
N LEU A 203 19.81 -2.22 -10.98
CA LEU A 203 19.01 -2.37 -9.77
C LEU A 203 19.48 -3.56 -8.94
N GLU A 204 19.43 -3.40 -7.63
CA GLU A 204 19.62 -4.49 -6.68
C GLU A 204 18.30 -5.27 -6.57
N ILE A 205 18.31 -6.51 -7.06
CA ILE A 205 17.14 -7.39 -7.05
C ILE A 205 17.42 -8.57 -6.13
N ALA A 206 16.41 -8.95 -5.35
CA ALA A 206 16.39 -10.20 -4.61
C ALA A 206 15.51 -11.23 -5.32
N VAL A 207 16.00 -12.47 -5.41
CA VAL A 207 15.21 -13.64 -5.80
C VAL A 207 15.16 -14.57 -4.61
N VAL A 208 13.96 -14.93 -4.18
CA VAL A 208 13.74 -15.80 -3.02
C VAL A 208 13.10 -17.11 -3.47
N LEU A 209 13.63 -18.22 -3.01
CA LEU A 209 13.08 -19.55 -3.21
C LEU A 209 12.42 -19.99 -1.91
N ASP A 210 11.11 -20.13 -1.94
CA ASP A 210 10.29 -20.46 -0.77
C ASP A 210 9.70 -21.84 -0.89
N HIS A 211 9.84 -22.65 0.14
CA HIS A 211 8.97 -23.80 0.39
C HIS A 211 8.03 -23.48 1.54
N VAL A 212 6.74 -23.33 1.24
CA VAL A 212 5.72 -22.95 2.22
C VAL A 212 4.96 -24.19 2.68
N GLU A 213 4.85 -24.37 4.00
CA GLU A 213 4.12 -25.49 4.58
C GLU A 213 2.65 -25.48 4.11
N GLY A 214 2.21 -26.59 3.52
CA GLY A 214 0.85 -26.74 2.97
C GLY A 214 0.60 -26.16 1.58
N LEU A 215 1.53 -25.36 1.02
CA LEU A 215 1.38 -24.77 -0.32
C LEU A 215 2.43 -25.25 -1.34
N GLY A 216 3.61 -25.69 -0.89
CA GLY A 216 4.69 -26.17 -1.76
C GLY A 216 5.69 -25.07 -2.16
N ASP A 217 6.30 -25.22 -3.35
CA ASP A 217 7.43 -24.43 -3.80
C ASP A 217 7.03 -23.20 -4.63
N PHE A 218 7.67 -22.07 -4.34
CA PHE A 218 7.49 -20.78 -4.99
C PHE A 218 8.83 -20.08 -5.22
N ALA A 219 8.84 -19.13 -6.14
CA ALA A 219 9.90 -18.15 -6.27
C ALA A 219 9.28 -16.74 -6.26
N GLU A 220 9.89 -15.79 -5.55
CA GLU A 220 9.54 -14.37 -5.65
C GLU A 220 10.75 -13.59 -6.18
N VAL A 221 10.49 -12.60 -7.02
CA VAL A 221 11.48 -11.64 -7.52
C VAL A 221 11.08 -10.26 -7.01
N GLU A 222 11.95 -9.62 -6.25
CA GLU A 222 11.62 -8.40 -5.50
C GLU A 222 12.73 -7.35 -5.54
N THR A 223 12.33 -6.07 -5.51
CA THR A 223 13.23 -4.91 -5.44
C THR A 223 12.54 -3.79 -4.67
N ILE A 224 13.33 -2.87 -4.13
CA ILE A 224 12.84 -1.65 -3.51
C ILE A 224 12.98 -0.49 -4.49
N ALA A 225 11.89 0.24 -4.72
CA ALA A 225 11.91 1.54 -5.39
C ALA A 225 11.90 2.66 -4.34
N PRO A 226 12.81 3.65 -4.42
CA PRO A 226 12.93 4.72 -3.42
C PRO A 226 11.76 5.73 -3.46
N GLY A 227 10.96 5.71 -4.53
CA GLY A 227 9.79 6.56 -4.72
C GLY A 227 8.90 6.07 -5.86
N GLU A 228 7.77 6.75 -6.06
CA GLU A 228 6.78 6.38 -7.09
C GLU A 228 7.33 6.51 -8.51
N THR A 229 8.25 7.45 -8.75
CA THR A 229 8.81 7.75 -10.07
C THR A 229 9.64 6.59 -10.64
N GLU A 230 10.26 5.79 -9.77
CA GLU A 230 11.10 4.66 -10.16
C GLU A 230 10.30 3.36 -10.32
N VAL A 231 9.06 3.29 -9.84
CA VAL A 231 8.26 2.05 -9.77
C VAL A 231 8.12 1.38 -11.13
N ALA A 232 7.75 2.13 -12.17
CA ALA A 232 7.50 1.54 -13.49
C ALA A 232 8.76 0.91 -14.11
N ALA A 233 9.93 1.54 -13.94
CA ALA A 233 11.21 1.02 -14.43
C ALA A 233 11.62 -0.24 -13.66
N ALA A 234 11.48 -0.22 -12.33
CA ALA A 234 11.76 -1.35 -11.48
C ALA A 234 10.84 -2.55 -11.75
N GLN A 235 9.55 -2.32 -12.00
CA GLN A 235 8.61 -3.36 -12.45
C GLN A 235 9.07 -4.01 -13.76
N GLY A 236 9.50 -3.21 -14.75
CA GLY A 236 10.03 -3.72 -16.01
C GLY A 236 11.25 -4.61 -15.82
N SER A 237 12.19 -4.18 -14.98
CA SER A 237 13.43 -4.92 -14.69
C SER A 237 13.16 -6.26 -13.99
N ILE A 238 12.24 -6.28 -13.02
CA ILE A 238 11.83 -7.52 -12.34
C ILE A 238 11.19 -8.50 -13.31
N LEU A 239 10.29 -8.03 -14.19
CA LEU A 239 9.61 -8.89 -15.16
C LEU A 239 10.58 -9.42 -16.21
N SER A 240 11.55 -8.60 -16.64
CA SER A 240 12.66 -8.97 -17.53
C SER A 240 13.52 -10.09 -16.90
N LEU A 241 13.94 -9.92 -15.64
CA LEU A 241 14.69 -10.96 -14.93
C LEU A 241 13.87 -12.24 -14.75
N ALA A 242 12.60 -12.13 -14.34
CA ALA A 242 11.74 -13.29 -14.15
C ALA A 242 11.57 -14.09 -15.45
N ALA A 243 11.43 -13.42 -16.60
CA ALA A 243 11.38 -14.08 -17.90
C ALA A 243 12.70 -14.80 -18.23
N ASN A 244 13.86 -14.19 -17.94
CA ASN A 244 15.17 -14.81 -18.13
C ASN A 244 15.40 -16.04 -17.23
N LEU A 245 14.77 -16.05 -16.04
CA LEU A 245 14.77 -17.19 -15.13
C LEU A 245 13.74 -18.27 -15.51
N GLY A 246 12.96 -18.07 -16.58
CA GLY A 246 11.94 -19.02 -17.04
C GLY A 246 10.68 -19.05 -16.18
N LEU A 247 10.44 -18.02 -15.35
CA LEU A 247 9.30 -17.92 -14.45
C LEU A 247 8.05 -17.47 -15.22
N THR A 248 7.08 -18.37 -15.39
CA THR A 248 5.92 -18.15 -16.27
C THR A 248 4.56 -18.15 -15.56
N GLN A 249 4.43 -18.87 -14.44
CA GLN A 249 3.15 -19.02 -13.73
C GLN A 249 3.04 -18.07 -12.54
N ALA A 250 2.67 -16.82 -12.80
CA ALA A 250 2.46 -15.85 -11.73
C ALA A 250 1.36 -16.31 -10.73
N GLU A 251 1.59 -16.04 -9.45
CA GLU A 251 0.65 -16.26 -8.36
C GLU A 251 0.34 -14.92 -7.66
N PRO A 252 -0.79 -14.26 -8.01
CA PRO A 252 -1.10 -12.94 -7.50
C PRO A 252 -1.56 -12.93 -6.04
N ARG A 253 -1.89 -14.09 -5.46
CA ARG A 253 -2.33 -14.23 -4.06
C ARG A 253 -1.11 -14.25 -3.13
N SER A 254 -1.29 -13.72 -1.91
CA SER A 254 -0.30 -13.91 -0.85
C SER A 254 -0.42 -15.32 -0.26
N TYR A 255 0.65 -15.82 0.37
CA TYR A 255 0.60 -17.10 1.08
C TYR A 255 -0.51 -17.14 2.14
N LEU A 256 -0.70 -16.05 2.89
CA LEU A 256 -1.82 -15.88 3.82
C LEU A 256 -3.16 -16.15 3.13
N ARG A 257 -3.39 -15.50 1.99
CA ARG A 257 -4.65 -15.66 1.24
C ARG A 257 -4.83 -17.10 0.76
N MET A 258 -3.78 -17.73 0.25
CA MET A 258 -3.83 -19.12 -0.23
C MET A 258 -4.16 -20.09 0.90
N ILE A 259 -3.56 -19.92 2.08
CA ILE A 259 -3.86 -20.75 3.27
C ILE A 259 -5.31 -20.55 3.73
N LEU A 260 -5.79 -19.31 3.77
CA LEU A 260 -7.18 -19.04 4.15
C LEU A 260 -8.18 -19.64 3.15
N GLU A 261 -7.87 -19.61 1.85
CA GLU A 261 -8.69 -20.24 0.80
C GLU A 261 -8.68 -21.77 0.89
N GLN A 262 -7.63 -22.42 1.40
CA GLN A 262 -7.61 -23.88 1.64
C GLN A 262 -8.51 -24.29 2.81
N GLY A 263 -8.69 -23.41 3.81
CA GLY A 263 -9.56 -23.63 4.97
C GLY A 263 -11.04 -23.35 4.72
N VAL A 264 -11.40 -22.75 3.57
CA VAL A 264 -12.78 -22.50 3.15
C VAL A 264 -13.16 -23.55 2.12
N PRO A 265 -14.15 -24.43 2.37
CA PRO A 265 -14.68 -25.29 1.31
C PRO A 265 -15.14 -24.41 0.15
N SER A 266 -14.65 -24.69 -1.06
CA SER A 266 -15.14 -24.03 -2.27
C SER A 266 -16.67 -24.08 -2.29
N PRO A 267 -17.38 -22.97 -2.58
CA PRO A 267 -18.81 -23.04 -2.83
C PRO A 267 -19.02 -24.03 -3.97
N LEU A 268 -19.73 -25.13 -3.68
CA LEU A 268 -20.09 -26.12 -4.68
C LEU A 268 -20.68 -25.40 -5.91
N PRO A 269 -20.30 -25.79 -7.15
CA PRO A 269 -20.94 -25.25 -8.32
C PRO A 269 -22.45 -25.49 -8.21
N ASP A 270 -23.21 -24.42 -8.44
CA ASP A 270 -24.66 -24.41 -8.43
C ASP A 270 -25.19 -25.52 -9.35
N SER A 271 -25.78 -26.55 -8.74
CA SER A 271 -26.36 -27.69 -9.46
C SER A 271 -27.74 -27.38 -10.06
N SER A 272 -28.15 -26.10 -10.09
CA SER A 272 -29.40 -25.67 -10.72
C SER A 272 -29.26 -25.29 -12.21
N ARG A 273 -28.54 -26.10 -12.99
CA ARG A 273 -28.75 -26.19 -14.44
C ARG A 273 -28.89 -27.65 -14.83
N SER A 274 -30.07 -28.20 -14.57
CA SER A 274 -30.55 -29.41 -15.21
C SER A 274 -30.68 -29.16 -16.71
N ASP A 275 -30.08 -30.05 -17.49
CA ASP A 275 -30.20 -30.16 -18.93
C ASP A 275 -31.67 -30.38 -19.34
N ASP A 276 -32.32 -29.34 -19.87
CA ASP A 276 -33.51 -29.47 -20.73
C ASP A 276 -33.07 -29.47 -22.20
N ARG A 277 -32.53 -30.60 -22.65
CA ARG A 277 -32.52 -30.97 -24.07
C ARG A 277 -32.72 -32.48 -24.22
N ALA A 278 -33.96 -32.90 -24.04
CA ALA A 278 -34.49 -34.10 -24.67
C ALA A 278 -35.83 -33.76 -25.33
N SER A 279 -36.05 -34.36 -26.50
CA SER A 279 -37.30 -34.41 -27.28
C SER A 279 -37.74 -33.17 -28.07
N GLN A 280 -37.34 -33.12 -29.34
CA GLN A 280 -38.24 -32.81 -30.46
C GLN A 280 -37.68 -33.43 -31.75
N SER A 281 -38.11 -34.67 -31.99
CA SER A 281 -38.09 -35.34 -33.29
C SER A 281 -39.46 -35.98 -33.49
N ALA A 282 -40.35 -35.27 -34.16
CA ALA A 282 -41.52 -35.76 -34.88
C ALA A 282 -42.06 -34.60 -35.73
#